data_AF-T1C4B4-F1
#
_entry.id   AF-T1C4B4-F1
#
_cell.length_a   1.000
_cell.length_b   1.000
_cell.length_c   1.000
_cell.angle_alpha   90.00
_cell.angle_beta   90.00
_cell.angle_gamma   90.00
#
_symmetry.space_group_name_H-M   'P 1'
#
loop_
_entity.id
_entity.type
_entity.pdbx_description
1 polymer ?
#
loop_
_entity_poly.entity_id
_entity_poly.type
_entity_poly.pdbx_seq_one_letter_code
_entity_poly.pdbx_strand_id
1 'polypeptide(L)' 'MHEVIVVAEKEESYNLNGVEPRQYQLNIAKESIGKNSLVVLPTGLGKTIIAAMLASKAMENGRKVILVAPTRPLVDQH' A
#
# COMPACT_ATOMS: atom_id res chain seq x y z
N MET A 1 12.78 -13.36 -13.51
CA MET A 1 12.78 -14.35 -12.41
C MET A 1 13.66 -13.78 -11.32
N HIS A 2 13.09 -13.08 -10.35
CA HIS A 2 13.77 -12.66 -9.12
C HIS A 2 12.73 -12.68 -8.00
N GLU A 3 12.87 -13.65 -7.11
CA GLU A 3 12.17 -13.72 -5.83
C GLU A 3 12.89 -12.83 -4.81
N VAL A 4 12.14 -12.17 -3.93
CA VAL A 4 12.66 -11.49 -2.74
C VAL A 4 11.77 -11.83 -1.55
N ILE A 5 12.41 -12.31 -0.47
CA ILE A 5 11.86 -12.70 0.85
C ILE A 5 12.06 -11.54 1.83
N VAL A 6 11.08 -11.21 2.70
CA VAL A 6 11.28 -10.75 4.11
C VAL A 6 10.03 -11.07 4.96
N VAL A 7 10.28 -11.56 6.19
CA VAL A 7 9.36 -11.96 7.28
C VAL A 7 9.21 -10.81 8.30
N ALA A 8 7.99 -10.54 8.82
CA ALA A 8 7.75 -10.15 10.23
C ALA A 8 6.26 -9.91 10.57
N GLU A 9 5.87 -10.43 11.74
CA GLU A 9 4.54 -10.42 12.36
C GLU A 9 4.16 -9.08 13.02
N LYS A 10 2.88 -8.70 12.87
CA LYS A 10 2.03 -7.98 13.84
C LYS A 10 0.64 -7.72 13.22
N GLU A 11 -0.46 -8.11 13.85
CA GLU A 11 -1.80 -7.72 13.37
C GLU A 11 -1.99 -6.21 13.56
N GLU A 12 -1.97 -5.48 12.45
CA GLU A 12 -2.34 -4.07 12.38
C GLU A 12 -3.62 -4.01 11.56
N SER A 13 -4.71 -3.59 12.19
CA SER A 13 -6.04 -3.58 11.57
C SER A 13 -6.17 -2.33 10.69
N TYR A 14 -6.29 -2.53 9.38
CA TYR A 14 -6.59 -1.47 8.42
C TYR A 14 -8.11 -1.42 8.21
N ASN A 15 -8.74 -0.27 8.45
CA ASN A 15 -10.16 -0.09 8.14
C ASN A 15 -10.35 0.19 6.64
N LEU A 16 -10.52 -0.88 5.86
CA LEU A 16 -10.69 -0.84 4.40
C LEU A 16 -12.16 -1.08 3.98
N ASN A 17 -13.14 -0.64 4.79
CA ASN A 17 -14.57 -0.78 4.50
C ASN A 17 -15.01 -2.22 4.13
N GLY A 18 -14.55 -3.21 4.90
CA GLY A 18 -14.92 -4.63 4.72
C GLY A 18 -14.03 -5.41 3.74
N VAL A 19 -12.96 -4.80 3.21
CA VAL A 19 -11.93 -5.53 2.45
C VAL A 19 -10.85 -6.03 3.40
N GLU A 20 -10.81 -7.34 3.61
CA GLU A 20 -9.69 -7.98 4.33
C GLU A 20 -8.43 -7.97 3.44
N PRO A 21 -7.35 -7.28 3.83
CA PRO A 21 -6.14 -7.22 3.05
C PRO A 21 -5.43 -8.58 3.05
N ARG A 22 -4.92 -8.96 1.88
CA ARG A 22 -4.16 -10.21 1.74
C ARG A 22 -2.80 -10.07 2.44
N GLN A 23 -2.24 -11.18 2.93
CA GLN A 23 -0.97 -11.17 3.67
C GLN A 23 0.17 -10.46 2.95
N TYR A 24 0.30 -10.63 1.64
CA TYR A 24 1.34 -9.94 0.87
C TYR A 24 1.15 -8.42 0.85
N GLN A 25 -0.10 -7.93 0.86
CA GLN A 25 -0.40 -6.49 0.87
C GLN A 25 0.02 -5.90 2.22
N LEU A 26 -0.29 -6.61 3.32
CA LEU A 26 0.13 -6.24 4.67
C LEU A 26 1.66 -6.19 4.80
N ASN A 27 2.33 -7.23 4.31
CA ASN A 27 3.80 -7.32 4.38
C ASN A 27 4.46 -6.18 3.58
N ILE A 28 3.98 -5.92 2.36
CA ILE A 28 4.52 -4.83 1.51
C ILE A 28 4.29 -3.46 2.16
N ALA A 29 3.09 -3.21 2.71
CA ALA A 29 2.80 -1.95 3.39
C ALA A 29 3.72 -1.75 4.59
N LYS A 30 3.83 -2.76 5.47
CA LYS A 30 4.70 -2.71 6.65
C LYS A 30 6.15 -2.42 6.30
N GLU A 31 6.70 -3.11 5.30
CA GLU A 31 8.08 -2.91 4.87
C GLU A 31 8.35 -1.51 4.27
N SER A 32 7.30 -0.87 3.75
CA SER A 32 7.39 0.44 3.11
C SER A 32 7.19 1.61 4.08
N ILE A 33 6.72 1.39 5.30
CA ILE A 33 6.54 2.45 6.30
C ILE A 33 7.90 3.05 6.66
N GLY A 34 8.03 4.37 6.51
CA GLY A 34 9.24 5.11 6.90
C GLY A 34 10.42 4.98 5.94
N LYS A 35 10.27 4.30 4.80
CA LYS A 35 11.32 4.11 3.79
C LYS A 35 10.86 4.64 2.42
N ASN A 36 11.83 4.98 1.57
CA ASN A 36 11.57 5.21 0.15
C ASN A 36 11.46 3.84 -0.54
N SER A 37 10.27 3.47 -0.99
CA SER A 37 10.00 2.14 -1.55
C SER A 37 9.42 2.23 -2.96
N LEU A 38 9.88 1.35 -3.85
CA LEU A 38 9.28 1.11 -5.17
C LEU A 38 8.57 -0.25 -5.15
N VAL A 39 7.25 -0.23 -5.12
CA VAL A 39 6.42 -1.44 -5.10
C VAL A 39 6.06 -1.84 -6.54
N VAL A 40 6.58 -2.98 -7.00
CA VAL A 40 6.27 -3.53 -8.34
C VAL A 40 5.36 -4.73 -8.19
N LEU A 41 4.11 -4.58 -8.63
CA LEU A 41 3.11 -5.65 -8.65
C LEU A 41 2.38 -5.65 -10.00
N PRO A 42 1.95 -6.81 -10.51
CA PRO A 42 0.98 -6.89 -11.61
C PRO A 42 -0.33 -6.13 -11.32
N THR A 43 -1.05 -5.73 -12.37
CA THR A 43 -2.41 -5.16 -12.26
C THR A 43 -3.39 -6.20 -11.70
N GLY A 44 -4.41 -5.77 -10.97
CA GLY A 44 -5.41 -6.67 -10.36
C GLY A 44 -5.03 -7.24 -8.98
N LEU A 45 -3.78 -7.06 -8.50
CA LEU A 45 -3.36 -7.53 -7.17
C LEU A 45 -3.61 -6.53 -6.02
N GLY A 46 -4.28 -5.41 -6.31
CA GLY A 46 -4.64 -4.44 -5.27
C GLY A 46 -3.51 -3.51 -4.84
N LYS A 47 -2.73 -2.97 -5.78
CA LYS A 47 -1.76 -1.89 -5.51
C LYS A 47 -2.41 -0.69 -4.81
N THR A 48 -3.65 -0.35 -5.18
CA THR A 48 -4.43 0.71 -4.55
C THR A 48 -4.71 0.45 -3.07
N ILE A 49 -4.98 -0.80 -2.69
CA ILE A 49 -5.19 -1.17 -1.29
C ILE A 49 -3.92 -0.92 -0.48
N ILE A 50 -2.75 -1.30 -1.02
CA ILE A 50 -1.45 -1.04 -0.38
C ILE A 50 -1.21 0.47 -0.24
N ALA A 51 -1.52 1.25 -1.28
CA ALA A 51 -1.40 2.71 -1.23
C ALA A 51 -2.33 3.33 -0.16
N ALA A 52 -3.57 2.85 -0.05
CA ALA A 52 -4.52 3.30 0.96
C ALA A 52 -4.04 2.99 2.39
N MET A 53 -3.49 1.79 2.62
CA MET A 53 -2.90 1.40 3.91
C MET A 53 -1.74 2.33 4.31
N LEU A 54 -0.83 2.61 3.37
CA LEU A 54 0.28 3.54 3.60
C LEU A 54 -0.20 4.98 3.82
N ALA A 55 -1.21 5.41 3.07
CA ALA A 55 -1.79 6.74 3.21
C ALA A 55 -2.46 6.93 4.57
N SER A 56 -3.26 5.96 5.03
CA SER A 56 -3.86 5.95 6.37
C SER A 56 -2.78 6.08 7.45
N LYS A 57 -1.73 5.26 7.37
CA LYS A 57 -0.63 5.31 8.34
C LYS A 57 0.13 6.64 8.31
N ALA A 58 0.33 7.23 7.14
CA ALA A 58 0.97 8.53 7.01
C ALA A 58 0.09 9.63 7.65
N MET A 59 -1.22 9.60 7.43
CA MET A 59 -2.17 10.57 8.00
C MET A 59 -2.29 10.46 9.52
N GLU A 60 -2.30 9.24 10.08
CA GLU A 60 -2.23 9.02 11.53
C GLU A 60 -1.00 9.67 12.17
N ASN A 61 0.12 9.70 11.45
CA ASN A 61 1.36 10.35 11.87
C ASN A 61 1.37 11.87 11.55
N GLY A 62 0.23 12.46 11.20
CA GLY A 62 0.12 13.88 10.85
C GLY A 62 0.81 14.29 9.56
N ARG A 63 1.14 13.34 8.67
CA ARG A 63 1.82 13.61 7.39
C ARG A 63 0.78 13.81 6.29
N LYS A 64 1.16 14.59 5.26
CA LYS A 64 0.38 14.78 4.04
C LYS A 64 0.74 13.71 3.01
N VAL A 65 -0.25 13.27 2.25
CA VAL A 65 -0.11 12.24 1.20
C VAL A 65 -0.49 12.85 -0.14
N ILE A 66 0.30 12.58 -1.18
CA ILE A 66 0.01 12.96 -2.57
C ILE A 66 0.00 11.69 -3.40
N LEU A 67 -1.13 11.44 -4.06
CA LEU A 67 -1.29 10.38 -5.06
C LEU A 67 -1.12 11.02 -6.44
N VAL A 68 -0.24 10.46 -7.26
CA VAL A 68 0.05 10.96 -8.61
C VAL A 68 -0.22 9.85 -9.61
N ALA A 69 -0.92 10.20 -10.69
CA ALA A 69 -1.15 9.33 -11.83
C ALA A 69 -0.65 9.98 -13.13
N PRO A 70 -0.25 9.18 -14.13
CA PRO A 70 0.36 9.67 -15.36
C PRO A 70 -0.65 10.32 -16.33
N THR A 71 -1.96 10.11 -16.14
CA THR A 71 -3.01 10.65 -17.02
C THR A 71 -4.25 11.05 -16.22
N ARG A 72 -5.03 12.00 -16.75
CA ARG A 72 -6.27 12.49 -16.12
C ARG A 72 -7.29 11.37 -15.83
N PRO A 73 -7.59 10.43 -16.75
CA PRO A 73 -8.56 9.36 -16.46
C PRO A 73 -8.14 8.46 -15.29
N LEU A 74 -6.83 8.29 -15.07
CA LEU A 74 -6.33 7.52 -13.94
C LEU A 74 -6.46 8.29 -12.63
N VAL A 75 -6.38 9.63 -12.66
CA VAL A 75 -6.63 10.48 -11.48
C VAL A 75 -8.04 10.27 -10.94
N ASP A 76 -9.02 10.16 -11.82
CA ASP A 76 -10.43 10.01 -11.43
C ASP A 76 -10.78 8.56 -11.03
N GLN A 77 -9.92 7.58 -11.32
CA GLN A 77 -10.17 6.15 -11.11
C GLN A 77 -9.84 5.67 -9.68
N HIS A 78 -8.97 6.39 -8.98
CA HIS A 78 -8.49 6.06 -7.64
C HIS A 78 -8.98 7.08 -6.62
#